data_AF-A0A9D2NM89-F1
#
_entry.id   AF-A0A9D2NM89-F1
#
_cell.length_a   1.000
_cell.length_b   1.000
_cell.length_c   1.000
_cell.angle_alpha   90.00
_cell.angle_beta   90.00
_cell.angle_gamma   90.00
#
_symmetry.space_group_name_H-M   'P 1'
#
loop_
_entity.id
_entity.type
_entity.pdbx_description
1 polymer ?
#
loop_
_entity_poly.entity_id
_entity_poly.type
_entity_poly.pdbx_seq_one_letter_code
_entity_poly.pdbx_strand_id
1 'polypeptide(L)'
;MKKNLVKRLNNLNDIAGIRVICSYIDDIYLLADALTKQDDIRLIRRKDYISNPKPNGYRSLHLIVSVPIFFAESTKEVKAEVQIRTIAMDFWASLEHQIKYKKNVEHAEKVIARLKECADEIAHVDETMQEIRIEMDNIKEETTDVEALYEKLKKIDINFM
;
A
#
# COMPACT_ATOMS: atom_id res chain seq x y z
N MET A 1 34.19 21.85 7.94
CA MET A 1 32.87 21.43 8.48
C MET A 1 31.82 21.09 7.42
N LYS A 2 31.75 21.74 6.23
CA LYS A 2 30.70 21.47 5.21
C LYS A 2 30.75 20.09 4.51
N LYS A 3 31.93 19.45 4.38
CA LYS A 3 32.09 18.14 3.69
C LYS A 3 31.47 16.93 4.42
N ASN A 4 31.29 17.01 5.74
CA ASN A 4 30.75 15.89 6.54
C ASN A 4 29.22 15.81 6.56
N LEU A 5 28.52 16.92 6.24
CA LEU A 5 27.05 16.95 6.23
C LEU A 5 26.49 16.27 4.97
N VAL A 6 27.09 16.53 3.81
CA VAL A 6 26.73 15.94 2.52
C VAL A 6 26.92 14.42 2.52
N LYS A 7 27.96 13.91 3.21
CA LYS A 7 28.23 12.48 3.35
C LYS A 7 27.20 11.75 4.23
N ARG A 8 26.53 12.47 5.16
CA ARG A 8 25.43 11.92 5.98
C ARG A 8 24.11 11.87 5.21
N LEU A 9 23.82 12.86 4.38
CA LEU A 9 22.64 12.88 3.50
C LEU A 9 22.64 11.72 2.49
N ASN A 10 23.80 11.37 1.91
CA ASN A 10 23.89 10.24 0.97
C ASN A 10 23.60 8.86 1.60
N ASN A 11 23.65 8.75 2.93
CA ASN A 11 23.33 7.53 3.67
C ASN A 11 21.91 7.53 4.27
N LEU A 12 21.17 8.64 4.16
CA LEU A 12 19.76 8.70 4.54
C LEU A 12 18.94 8.27 3.33
N ASN A 13 18.45 7.03 3.36
CA ASN A 13 17.59 6.52 2.29
C ASN A 13 16.17 7.09 2.33
N ASP A 14 15.81 7.79 3.43
CA ASP A 14 14.45 8.25 3.73
C ASP A 14 14.43 9.78 3.93
N ILE A 15 14.89 10.54 2.92
CA ILE A 15 14.86 12.02 2.95
C ILE A 15 13.41 12.52 2.86
N ALA A 16 12.57 11.79 2.11
CA ALA A 16 11.13 12.00 2.03
C ALA A 16 10.40 10.68 2.29
N GLY A 17 9.30 10.74 3.04
CA GLY A 17 8.44 9.60 3.35
C GLY A 17 7.02 9.88 2.90
N ILE A 18 6.48 9.01 2.04
CA ILE A 18 5.11 9.09 1.53
C ILE A 18 4.34 7.88 2.06
N ARG A 19 3.12 8.12 2.53
CA ARG A 19 2.21 7.05 2.95
C ARG A 19 0.96 7.08 2.09
N VAL A 20 0.67 5.96 1.45
CA VAL A 20 -0.53 5.77 0.62
C VAL A 20 -1.40 4.73 1.32
N ILE A 21 -2.65 5.10 1.58
CA ILE A 21 -3.64 4.22 2.23
C ILE A 21 -4.67 3.80 1.18
N CYS A 22 -4.86 2.50 1.05
CA CYS A 22 -5.76 1.86 0.10
C CYS A 22 -6.85 1.09 0.84
N SER A 23 -7.91 0.73 0.12
CA SER A 23 -8.98 -0.09 0.69
C SER A 23 -8.65 -1.58 0.67
N TYR A 24 -8.02 -2.07 -0.40
CA TYR A 24 -7.75 -3.50 -0.61
C TYR A 24 -6.26 -3.79 -0.82
N ILE A 25 -5.86 -5.05 -0.64
CA ILE A 25 -4.48 -5.50 -0.83
C ILE A 25 -4.10 -5.41 -2.32
N ASP A 26 -5.01 -5.73 -3.24
CA ASP A 26 -4.74 -5.63 -4.69
C ASP A 26 -4.48 -4.20 -5.13
N ASP A 27 -5.18 -3.22 -4.56
CA ASP A 27 -4.92 -1.79 -4.82
C ASP A 27 -3.48 -1.41 -4.45
N ILE A 28 -2.92 -2.01 -3.40
CA ILE A 28 -1.54 -1.76 -2.96
C ILE A 28 -0.57 -2.17 -4.07
N TYR A 29 -0.75 -3.36 -4.63
CA TYR A 29 0.11 -3.89 -5.68
C TYR A 29 -0.11 -3.17 -7.01
N LEU A 30 -1.35 -2.85 -7.36
CA LEU A 30 -1.70 -2.07 -8.53
C LEU A 30 -1.02 -0.69 -8.51
N LEU A 31 -1.11 0.02 -7.39
CA LEU A 31 -0.49 1.34 -7.24
C LEU A 31 1.03 1.27 -7.21
N ALA A 32 1.61 0.24 -6.58
CA ALA A 32 3.05 0.02 -6.59
C ALA A 32 3.58 -0.19 -8.01
N ASP A 33 2.89 -1.01 -8.80
CA ASP A 33 3.27 -1.28 -10.19
C ASP A 33 3.03 -0.05 -11.08
N ALA A 34 1.95 0.69 -10.87
CA ALA A 34 1.70 1.94 -11.60
C ALA A 34 2.79 2.99 -11.31
N LEU A 35 3.13 3.21 -10.04
CA LEU A 35 4.17 4.14 -9.61
C LEU A 35 5.54 3.80 -10.21
N THR A 36 5.90 2.51 -10.22
CA THR A 36 7.23 2.06 -10.68
C THR A 36 7.36 1.94 -12.20
N LYS A 37 6.26 2.09 -12.94
CA LYS A 37 6.23 2.19 -14.41
C LYS A 37 6.43 3.61 -14.93
N GLN A 38 6.35 4.63 -14.07
CA GLN A 38 6.57 6.02 -14.48
C GLN A 38 8.03 6.21 -14.91
N ASP A 39 8.26 6.99 -15.97
CA ASP A 39 9.56 7.20 -16.60
C ASP A 39 10.50 8.07 -15.73
N ASP A 40 9.93 8.91 -14.88
CA ASP A 40 10.63 9.76 -13.93
C ASP A 40 10.85 9.10 -12.55
N ILE A 41 10.39 7.86 -12.34
CA ILE A 41 10.57 7.14 -11.07
C ILE A 41 11.42 5.89 -11.26
N ARG A 42 12.51 5.79 -10.51
CA ARG A 42 13.36 4.60 -10.49
C ARG A 42 13.23 3.83 -9.19
N LEU A 43 12.71 2.61 -9.25
CA LEU A 43 12.69 1.70 -8.10
C LEU A 43 14.13 1.29 -7.71
N ILE A 44 14.51 1.57 -6.47
CA ILE A 44 15.80 1.20 -5.89
C ILE A 44 15.68 -0.08 -5.08
N ARG A 45 14.60 -0.23 -4.30
CA ARG A 45 14.36 -1.42 -3.48
C ARG A 45 12.88 -1.61 -3.19
N ARG A 46 12.41 -2.84 -3.26
CA ARG A 46 11.09 -3.26 -2.77
C ARG A 46 11.27 -4.12 -1.51
N LYS A 47 10.52 -3.84 -0.46
CA LYS A 47 10.41 -4.69 0.74
C LYS A 47 8.92 -4.99 0.94
N ASP A 48 8.54 -6.22 0.66
CA ASP A 48 7.15 -6.66 0.77
C ASP A 48 6.95 -7.34 2.12
N TYR A 49 6.43 -6.58 3.09
CA TYR A 49 6.05 -7.13 4.39
C TYR A 49 4.59 -7.57 4.44
N ILE A 50 3.85 -7.49 3.33
CA ILE A 50 2.52 -8.06 3.24
C ILE A 50 2.69 -9.57 3.02
N SER A 51 3.46 -9.97 2.01
CA SER A 51 3.75 -11.38 1.72
C SER A 51 4.73 -12.02 2.71
N ASN A 52 5.68 -11.26 3.26
CA ASN A 52 6.62 -11.73 4.28
C ASN A 52 6.60 -10.81 5.52
N PRO A 53 5.60 -10.95 6.41
CA PRO A 53 5.45 -10.08 7.57
C PRO A 53 6.65 -10.15 8.51
N LYS A 54 6.89 -9.07 9.25
CA LYS A 54 7.91 -9.08 10.30
C LYS A 54 7.47 -9.99 11.46
N PRO A 55 8.40 -10.48 12.30
CA PRO A 55 8.06 -11.37 13.42
C PRO A 55 7.03 -10.81 14.42
N ASN A 56 6.91 -9.49 14.52
CA ASN A 56 5.93 -8.80 15.36
C ASN A 56 4.54 -8.64 14.71
N GLY A 57 4.31 -9.16 13.50
CA GLY A 57 3.04 -9.04 12.77
C GLY A 57 2.94 -7.81 11.87
N TYR A 58 3.97 -6.96 11.82
CA TYR A 58 3.95 -5.76 10.98
C TYR A 58 3.87 -6.10 9.48
N ARG A 59 2.87 -5.51 8.81
CA ARG A 59 2.59 -5.63 7.36
C ARG A 59 2.53 -4.26 6.69
N SER A 60 3.14 -4.13 5.50
CA SER A 60 3.15 -2.94 4.63
C SER A 60 4.02 -3.22 3.41
N LEU A 61 3.69 -2.64 2.26
CA LEU A 61 4.60 -2.62 1.11
C LEU A 61 5.48 -1.38 1.15
N HIS A 62 6.80 -1.55 1.14
CA HIS A 62 7.78 -0.45 1.14
C HIS A 62 8.52 -0.39 -0.18
N LEU A 63 8.46 0.76 -0.85
CA LEU A 63 9.21 1.05 -2.07
C LEU A 63 10.20 2.18 -1.77
N ILE A 64 11.49 1.91 -1.96
CA ILE A 64 12.51 2.95 -1.98
C ILE A 64 12.70 3.33 -3.44
N VAL A 65 12.39 4.57 -3.78
CA VAL A 65 12.46 5.11 -5.15
C VAL A 65 13.44 6.28 -5.23
N SER A 66 13.97 6.52 -6.42
CA SER A 66 14.75 7.71 -6.78
C SER A 66 13.92 8.55 -7.74
N VAL A 67 13.79 9.84 -7.44
CA VAL A 67 13.01 10.81 -8.23
C VAL A 67 13.90 12.02 -8.57
N PRO A 68 13.89 12.52 -9.81
CA PRO A 68 14.60 13.73 -10.19
C PRO A 68 13.91 14.97 -9.61
N ILE A 69 14.63 15.77 -8.83
CA ILE A 69 14.20 17.10 -8.41
C ILE A 69 14.94 18.14 -9.25
N PHE A 70 14.18 18.92 -10.00
CA PHE A 70 14.68 20.00 -10.84
C PHE A 70 14.84 21.29 -10.01
N PHE A 71 16.07 21.76 -9.86
CA PHE A 71 16.41 23.06 -9.28
C PHE A 71 16.81 24.03 -10.40
N ALA A 72 16.82 25.33 -10.09
CA ALA A 72 17.15 26.38 -11.06
C ALA A 72 18.47 26.17 -11.82
N GLU A 73 19.48 25.56 -11.18
CA GLU A 73 20.83 25.37 -11.74
C GLU A 73 21.22 23.89 -11.93
N SER A 74 20.42 22.93 -11.46
CA SER A 74 20.79 21.51 -11.50
C SER A 74 19.59 20.58 -11.31
N THR A 75 19.70 19.35 -11.79
CA THR A 75 18.78 18.25 -11.43
C THR A 75 19.47 17.35 -10.42
N LYS A 76 18.77 16.96 -9.34
CA LYS A 76 19.29 16.02 -8.35
C LYS A 76 18.34 14.87 -8.12
N GLU A 77 18.89 13.67 -8.19
CA GLU A 77 18.20 12.45 -7.77
C GLU A 77 18.06 12.42 -6.25
N VAL A 78 16.82 12.33 -5.77
CA VAL A 78 16.52 12.22 -4.34
C VAL A 78 15.80 10.91 -4.08
N LYS A 79 16.20 10.23 -2.99
CA LYS A 79 15.54 9.01 -2.53
C LYS A 79 14.33 9.32 -1.67
N ALA A 80 13.23 8.62 -1.94
CA ALA A 80 12.02 8.65 -1.12
C ALA A 80 11.59 7.23 -0.76
N GLU A 81 11.04 7.05 0.44
CA GLU A 81 10.35 5.82 0.83
C GLU A 81 8.85 6.02 0.67
N VAL A 82 8.22 5.17 -0.12
CA VAL A 82 6.77 5.09 -0.29
C VAL A 82 6.28 3.85 0.43
N GLN A 83 5.43 4.05 1.43
CA GLN A 83 4.79 2.99 2.18
C GLN A 83 3.32 2.91 1.76
N ILE A 84 2.92 1.76 1.24
CA ILE A 84 1.55 1.51 0.78
C ILE A 84 0.93 0.47 1.71
N ARG A 85 -0.29 0.74 2.19
CA ARG A 85 -0.98 -0.02 3.24
C ARG A 85 -2.49 -0.03 3.05
N THR A 86 -3.17 -1.02 3.61
CA THR A 86 -4.61 -0.93 3.88
C THR A 86 -4.85 0.00 5.08
N ILE A 87 -6.10 0.41 5.27
CA ILE A 87 -6.54 1.15 6.46
C ILE A 87 -6.21 0.36 7.74
N ALA A 88 -6.48 -0.95 7.74
CA ALA A 88 -6.28 -1.80 8.91
C ALA A 88 -4.79 -1.99 9.25
N MET A 89 -3.94 -2.19 8.23
CA MET A 89 -2.47 -2.21 8.41
C MET A 89 -1.95 -0.90 8.99
N ASP A 90 -2.44 0.26 8.53
CA ASP A 90 -1.97 1.55 9.03
C ASP A 90 -2.42 1.83 10.47
N PHE A 91 -3.66 1.46 10.80
CA PHE A 91 -4.18 1.52 12.15
C PHE A 91 -3.30 0.71 13.11
N TRP A 92 -3.05 -0.57 12.78
CA TRP A 92 -2.23 -1.44 13.60
C TRP A 92 -0.79 -0.91 13.76
N ALA A 93 -0.16 -0.51 12.65
CA ALA A 93 1.22 -0.01 12.67
C ALA A 93 1.37 1.28 13.48
N SER A 94 0.36 2.14 13.45
CA SER A 94 0.34 3.39 14.23
C SER A 94 0.24 3.11 15.73
N LEU A 95 -0.61 2.16 16.14
CA LEU A 95 -0.72 1.73 17.54
C LEU A 95 0.56 1.05 18.05
N GLU A 96 1.12 0.14 17.26
CA GLU A 96 2.34 -0.59 17.62
C GLU A 96 3.51 0.37 17.85
N HIS A 97 3.66 1.37 16.97
CA HIS A 97 4.68 2.40 17.11
C HIS A 97 4.50 3.24 18.39
N GLN A 98 3.26 3.66 18.69
CA GLN A 98 2.95 4.41 19.91
C GLN A 98 3.28 3.60 21.18
N ILE A 99 2.94 2.31 21.19
CA ILE A 99 3.20 1.41 22.33
C ILE A 99 4.71 1.17 22.49
N LYS A 100 5.43 0.94 21.39
CA LYS A 100 6.89 0.79 21.42
C LYS A 100 7.61 2.04 21.93
N TYR A 101 7.09 3.23 21.65
CA TYR A 101 7.70 4.48 22.10
C TYR A 101 7.54 4.70 23.62
N LYS A 102 6.42 4.25 24.21
CA LYS A 102 6.11 4.44 25.64
C LYS A 102 6.80 3.43 26.58
N LYS A 103 7.83 2.70 26.12
CA LYS A 103 8.42 1.45 26.66
C LYS A 103 8.96 1.40 28.11
N ASN A 104 8.64 2.34 28.99
CA ASN A 104 8.91 2.25 30.43
C ASN A 104 7.75 1.58 31.22
N VAL A 105 7.05 0.61 30.63
CA VAL A 105 5.88 -0.02 31.28
C VAL A 105 6.16 -1.50 31.55
N GLU A 106 5.97 -1.94 32.79
CA GLU A 106 5.91 -3.36 33.16
C GLU A 106 4.83 -4.07 32.32
N HIS A 107 5.04 -5.35 31.95
CA HIS A 107 4.14 -6.18 31.13
C HIS A 107 4.12 -5.93 29.61
N ALA A 108 5.11 -5.22 29.05
CA ALA A 108 5.20 -4.97 27.61
C ALA A 108 5.16 -6.24 26.74
N GLU A 109 5.70 -7.37 27.20
CA GLU A 109 5.73 -8.63 26.43
C GLU A 109 4.34 -9.19 26.14
N LYS A 110 3.44 -9.20 27.14
CA LYS A 110 2.05 -9.68 26.97
C LYS A 110 1.29 -8.79 25.97
N VAL A 111 1.51 -7.48 26.03
CA VAL A 111 0.89 -6.53 25.10
C VAL A 111 1.41 -6.74 23.68
N ILE A 112 2.72 -6.97 23.51
CA ILE A 112 3.32 -7.23 22.20
C ILE A 112 2.78 -8.54 21.59
N ALA A 113 2.61 -9.60 22.39
CA ALA A 113 2.03 -10.85 21.93
C ALA A 113 0.59 -10.65 21.42
N ARG A 114 -0.26 -9.96 22.20
CA ARG A 114 -1.63 -9.64 21.80
C ARG A 114 -1.70 -8.72 20.57
N LEU A 115 -0.78 -7.76 20.46
CA LEU A 115 -0.68 -6.94 19.25
C LEU A 115 -0.40 -7.81 18.02
N LYS A 116 0.50 -8.79 18.13
CA LYS A 116 0.77 -9.70 17.02
C LYS A 116 -0.47 -10.51 16.64
N GLU A 117 -1.21 -11.05 17.60
CA GLU A 117 -2.48 -11.75 17.35
C GLU A 117 -3.47 -10.86 16.59
N CYS A 118 -3.66 -9.62 17.04
CA CYS A 118 -4.51 -8.65 16.32
C CYS A 118 -3.99 -8.36 14.91
N ALA A 119 -2.67 -8.38 14.68
CA ALA A 119 -2.11 -8.17 13.35
C ALA A 119 -2.51 -9.30 12.38
N ASP A 120 -2.54 -10.54 12.89
CA ASP A 120 -2.90 -11.73 12.12
C ASP A 120 -4.42 -11.78 11.86
N GLU A 121 -5.24 -11.39 12.82
CA GLU A 121 -6.69 -11.20 12.62
C GLU A 121 -6.98 -10.12 11.57
N ILE A 122 -6.28 -8.98 11.64
CA ILE A 122 -6.40 -7.90 10.64
C ILE A 122 -6.07 -8.39 9.24
N ALA A 123 -5.03 -9.20 9.10
CA ALA A 123 -4.66 -9.75 7.79
C ALA A 123 -5.79 -10.61 7.22
N HIS A 124 -6.40 -11.45 8.04
CA HIS A 124 -7.54 -12.26 7.61
C HIS A 124 -8.77 -11.42 7.24
N VAL A 125 -9.03 -10.34 7.98
CA VAL A 125 -10.10 -9.38 7.67
C VAL A 125 -9.84 -8.67 6.34
N ASP A 126 -8.60 -8.22 6.09
CA ASP A 126 -8.23 -7.58 4.81
C ASP A 126 -8.43 -8.55 3.63
N GLU A 127 -8.03 -9.82 3.78
CA GLU A 127 -8.26 -10.88 2.78
C GLU A 127 -9.75 -11.10 2.51
N THR A 128 -10.55 -11.26 3.57
CA THR A 128 -12.00 -11.45 3.47
C THR A 128 -12.67 -10.26 2.79
N MET A 129 -12.28 -9.03 3.13
CA MET A 129 -12.83 -7.83 2.51
C MET A 129 -12.48 -7.75 1.02
N GLN A 130 -11.30 -8.24 0.63
CA GLN A 130 -10.93 -8.32 -0.77
C GLN A 130 -11.73 -9.38 -1.53
N GLU A 131 -11.98 -10.54 -0.94
CA GLU A 131 -12.85 -11.57 -1.53
C GLU A 131 -14.26 -11.01 -1.78
N ILE A 132 -14.84 -10.33 -0.78
CA ILE A 132 -16.16 -9.67 -0.91
C ILE A 132 -16.14 -8.65 -2.06
N ARG A 133 -15.06 -7.86 -2.19
CA ARG A 133 -14.92 -6.89 -3.29
C ARG A 133 -14.94 -7.57 -4.65
N ILE A 134 -14.22 -8.69 -4.81
CA ILE A 134 -14.18 -9.48 -6.04
C ILE A 134 -15.57 -10.04 -6.36
N GLU A 135 -16.26 -10.61 -5.37
CA GLU A 135 -17.63 -11.11 -5.54
C GLU A 135 -18.60 -10.01 -6.00
N MET A 136 -18.54 -8.82 -5.37
CA MET A 136 -19.38 -7.69 -5.75
C MET A 136 -19.11 -7.20 -7.17
N ASP A 137 -17.85 -7.20 -7.62
CA ASP A 137 -17.49 -6.74 -8.96
C ASP A 137 -17.91 -7.77 -10.03
N ASN A 138 -17.82 -9.08 -9.75
CA ASN A 138 -18.36 -10.14 -10.64
C ASN A 138 -19.89 -10.03 -10.81
N ILE A 139 -20.62 -9.78 -9.72
CA ILE A 139 -22.09 -9.59 -9.77
C ILE A 139 -22.44 -8.40 -10.67
N LYS A 140 -21.67 -7.31 -10.61
CA LYS A 140 -21.90 -6.14 -11.48
C LYS A 140 -21.65 -6.47 -12.95
N GLU A 141 -20.60 -7.21 -13.27
CA GLU A 141 -20.31 -7.63 -14.66
C GLU A 141 -21.45 -8.48 -15.23
N GLU A 142 -21.93 -9.49 -14.49
CA GLU A 142 -23.08 -10.31 -14.90
C GLU A 142 -24.34 -9.46 -15.12
N THR A 143 -24.64 -8.52 -14.21
CA THR A 143 -25.81 -7.63 -14.38
C THR A 143 -25.69 -6.74 -15.62
N THR A 144 -24.49 -6.24 -15.91
CA THR A 144 -24.21 -5.37 -17.07
C THR A 144 -24.38 -6.15 -18.38
N ASP A 145 -23.89 -7.39 -18.44
CA ASP A 145 -24.03 -8.25 -19.60
C ASP A 145 -25.50 -8.62 -19.88
N VAL A 146 -26.25 -8.91 -18.82
CA VAL A 146 -27.70 -9.18 -18.92
C VAL A 146 -28.45 -7.95 -19.44
N GLU A 147 -28.19 -6.76 -18.89
CA GLU A 147 -28.80 -5.51 -19.37
C GLU A 147 -28.47 -5.23 -20.85
N ALA A 148 -27.20 -5.43 -21.24
CA ALA A 148 -26.77 -5.28 -22.63
C ALA A 148 -27.47 -6.27 -23.58
N LEU A 149 -27.73 -7.50 -23.13
CA LEU A 149 -28.47 -8.51 -23.90
C LEU A 149 -29.95 -8.14 -24.04
N TYR A 150 -30.60 -7.70 -22.96
CA TYR A 150 -31.99 -7.23 -22.98
C TYR A 150 -32.20 -6.06 -23.96
N GLU A 151 -31.28 -5.09 -23.98
CA GLU A 151 -31.35 -3.98 -24.92
C GLU A 151 -31.16 -4.42 -26.39
N LYS A 152 -30.32 -5.43 -26.65
CA LYS A 152 -30.20 -6.03 -27.99
C LYS A 152 -31.50 -6.72 -28.41
N LEU A 153 -32.14 -7.47 -27.51
CA LEU A 153 -33.41 -8.15 -27.79
C LEU A 153 -34.53 -7.15 -28.12
N LYS A 154 -34.69 -6.07 -27.35
CA LYS A 154 -35.68 -5.01 -27.64
C LYS A 154 -35.52 -4.42 -29.04
N LYS A 155 -34.28 -4.19 -29.50
CA LYS A 155 -34.02 -3.67 -30.84
C LYS A 155 -34.39 -4.65 -31.95
N ILE A 156 -34.26 -5.95 -31.69
CA ILE A 156 -34.70 -7.00 -32.62
C ILE A 156 -36.23 -6.98 -32.71
N ASP A 157 -36.93 -6.98 -31.58
CA ASP A 157 -38.40 -7.00 -31.54
C ASP A 157 -39.03 -5.78 -32.24
N ILE A 158 -38.41 -4.59 -32.13
CA ILE A 158 -38.86 -3.37 -32.82
C ILE A 158 -38.65 -3.45 -34.35
N ASN A 159 -37.62 -4.14 -34.83
CA ASN A 159 -37.34 -4.27 -36.27
C ASN A 159 -38.28 -5.28 -36.98
N PHE A 160 -39.11 -6.02 -36.24
CA PHE A 160 -40.09 -6.97 -36.78
C PHE A 160 -41.55 -6.45 -36.74
N MET A 161 -41.77 -5.19 -36.33
CA MET A 161 -43.06 -4.48 -36.39
C MET A 161 -43.06 -3.39 -37.45
#